data_AF-A0A2B7ZVJ6-F1
#
_entry.id   AF-A0A2B7ZVJ6-F1
#
_cell.length_a   1.000
_cell.length_b   1.000
_cell.length_c   1.000
_cell.angle_alpha   90.00
_cell.angle_beta   90.00
_cell.angle_gamma   90.00
#
_symmetry.space_group_name_H-M   'P 1'
#
loop_
_entity.id
_entity.type
_entity.pdbx_description
1 polymer ?
#
loop_
_entity_poly.entity_id
_entity_poly.type
_entity_poly.pdbx_seq_one_letter_code
_entity_poly.pdbx_strand_id
1 'polypeptide(L)'
;MADANEEPLAGVHHYYSREEVPWDIQNYWAQRYKIFSKYDDGIWLTDDAWFGVTPEPIAKKIAQHMADSAPKDRSILIDAFAGAGGNTIAFAQSGRWKRIYAIEKDPAVLQCAKHNAKVYGVEDKITWFEGDCMQILKHQLSVLASYSVVFASPPWGGPGYRADDVFDLSTMQPYSLDTLYSEFSKFSEHMALFLPRTSDLRQLATIVKDGKKASVMHYCMDGASKALCIYTGGFNGK
;
A
#
# COMPACT_ATOMS: atom_id res chain seq x y z
N MET A 1 12.36 20.54 11.43
CA MET A 1 13.32 19.84 12.31
C MET A 1 12.61 18.57 12.73
N ALA A 2 13.06 17.41 12.28
CA ALA A 2 12.55 16.14 12.79
C ALA A 2 12.82 16.11 14.31
N ASP A 3 11.86 15.67 15.10
CA ASP A 3 12.05 15.49 16.55
C ASP A 3 13.31 14.66 16.77
N ALA A 4 14.36 15.27 17.30
CA ALA A 4 15.67 14.65 17.50
C ALA A 4 15.68 13.59 18.63
N ASN A 5 14.49 13.20 19.13
CA ASN A 5 14.30 12.38 20.32
C ASN A 5 13.37 11.17 20.11
N GLU A 6 12.91 10.89 18.88
CA GLU A 6 12.11 9.68 18.63
C GLU A 6 13.06 8.48 18.52
N GLU A 7 13.20 7.70 19.60
CA GLU A 7 14.01 6.48 19.57
C GLU A 7 13.32 5.39 18.73
N PRO A 8 14.06 4.72 17.84
CA PRO A 8 13.50 3.62 17.05
C PRO A 8 13.13 2.44 17.96
N LEU A 9 11.94 1.88 17.74
CA LEU A 9 11.51 0.63 18.38
C LEU A 9 12.43 -0.52 17.95
N ALA A 10 12.43 -1.60 18.73
CA ALA A 10 13.17 -2.81 18.38
C ALA A 10 12.79 -3.30 16.98
N GLY A 11 13.80 -3.61 16.15
CA GLY A 11 13.62 -4.07 14.78
C GLY A 11 13.47 -2.94 13.74
N VAL A 12 13.54 -1.67 14.14
CA VAL A 12 13.58 -0.53 13.20
C VAL A 12 15.03 -0.19 12.88
N HIS A 13 15.36 -0.14 11.59
CA HIS A 13 16.73 0.02 11.11
C HIS A 13 16.86 1.11 10.05
N HIS A 14 18.03 1.76 10.05
CA HIS A 14 18.61 2.43 8.89
C HIS A 14 19.99 1.79 8.67
N TYR A 15 20.19 1.15 7.52
CA TYR A 15 21.45 0.48 7.20
C TYR A 15 22.36 1.41 6.40
N TYR A 16 23.50 1.78 6.96
CA TYR A 16 24.46 2.70 6.35
C TYR A 16 25.40 1.98 5.38
N SER A 17 25.69 0.71 5.63
CA SER A 17 26.57 -0.09 4.80
C SER A 17 26.01 -1.48 4.54
N ARG A 18 26.50 -2.14 3.49
CA ARG A 18 26.03 -3.47 3.09
C ARG A 18 26.32 -4.53 4.16
N GLU A 19 27.41 -4.35 4.90
CA GLU A 19 27.88 -5.28 5.95
C GLU A 19 26.91 -5.35 7.13
N GLU A 20 26.14 -4.29 7.36
CA GLU A 20 25.09 -4.23 8.40
C GLU A 20 23.81 -4.96 7.96
N VAL A 21 23.63 -5.18 6.65
CA VAL A 21 22.37 -5.67 6.07
C VAL A 21 22.33 -7.21 6.11
N PRO A 22 21.28 -7.82 6.71
CA PRO A 22 21.03 -9.25 6.65
C PRO A 22 21.09 -9.78 5.21
N TRP A 23 21.68 -10.98 5.04
CA TRP A 23 22.02 -11.52 3.73
C TRP A 23 20.84 -11.59 2.74
N ASP A 24 19.67 -11.97 3.22
CA ASP A 24 18.41 -12.07 2.48
C ASP A 24 17.81 -10.72 2.06
N ILE A 25 18.21 -9.63 2.73
CA ILE A 25 17.78 -8.25 2.45
C ILE A 25 18.74 -7.54 1.48
N GLN A 26 20.01 -7.96 1.37
CA GLN A 26 21.05 -7.25 0.60
C GLN A 26 20.65 -6.93 -0.85
N ASN A 27 19.89 -7.82 -1.51
CA ASN A 27 19.39 -7.58 -2.87
C ASN A 27 18.36 -6.44 -2.95
N TYR A 28 17.57 -6.24 -1.90
CA TYR A 28 16.62 -5.12 -1.77
C TYR A 28 17.36 -3.84 -1.40
N TRP A 29 18.31 -3.90 -0.46
CA TRP A 29 19.14 -2.74 -0.08
C TRP A 29 20.01 -2.23 -1.24
N ALA A 30 20.51 -3.11 -2.11
CA ALA A 30 21.19 -2.71 -3.34
C ALA A 30 20.30 -1.86 -4.28
N GLN A 31 18.98 -1.98 -4.14
CA GLN A 31 17.96 -1.22 -4.88
C GLN A 31 17.28 -0.16 -4.02
N ARG A 32 17.80 0.16 -2.83
CA ARG A 32 17.15 1.05 -1.85
C ARG A 32 16.71 2.39 -2.42
N TYR A 33 17.48 2.99 -3.34
CA TYR A 33 17.11 4.26 -3.98
C TYR A 33 15.93 4.14 -4.96
N LYS A 34 15.62 2.94 -5.46
CA LYS A 34 14.37 2.66 -6.19
C LYS A 34 13.20 2.43 -5.25
N ILE A 35 13.46 1.99 -4.02
CA ILE A 35 12.44 1.76 -2.98
C ILE A 35 12.05 3.10 -2.35
N PHE A 36 13.04 3.86 -1.89
CA PHE A 36 12.92 5.24 -1.44
C PHE A 36 14.08 6.05 -2.01
N SER A 37 13.77 7.01 -2.88
CA SER A 37 14.76 7.93 -3.47
C SER A 37 15.53 8.74 -2.42
N LYS A 38 14.89 9.02 -1.28
CA LYS A 38 15.46 9.71 -0.12
C LYS A 38 16.09 8.77 0.90
N TYR A 39 16.52 7.55 0.53
CA TYR A 39 17.01 6.58 1.49
C TYR A 39 18.04 7.17 2.48
N ASP A 40 19.07 7.84 1.95
CA ASP A 40 20.17 8.43 2.73
C ASP A 40 19.76 9.66 3.55
N ASP A 41 18.53 10.19 3.37
CA ASP A 41 17.97 11.24 4.24
C ASP A 41 17.46 10.66 5.58
N GLY A 42 17.73 9.38 5.84
CA GLY A 42 17.44 8.70 7.11
C GLY A 42 16.20 7.83 7.11
N ILE A 43 15.87 7.18 5.98
CA ILE A 43 14.69 6.29 5.89
C ILE A 43 14.81 5.11 6.85
N TRP A 44 13.70 4.77 7.51
CA TRP A 44 13.58 3.65 8.43
C TRP A 44 12.77 2.52 7.83
N LEU A 45 13.22 1.29 8.05
CA LEU A 45 12.55 0.06 7.68
C LEU A 45 12.77 -1.00 8.75
N THR A 46 11.77 -1.84 8.97
CA THR A 46 11.99 -3.15 9.60
C THR A 46 12.50 -4.14 8.57
N ASP A 47 13.10 -5.24 9.02
CA ASP A 47 13.61 -6.28 8.14
C ASP A 47 12.52 -6.86 7.22
N ASP A 48 11.33 -7.12 7.77
CA ASP A 48 10.18 -7.62 7.00
C ASP A 48 9.65 -6.59 6.00
N ALA A 49 9.73 -5.29 6.32
CA ALA A 49 9.22 -4.23 5.45
C ALA A 49 9.97 -4.18 4.10
N TRP A 50 11.25 -4.57 4.05
CA TRP A 50 12.02 -4.60 2.80
C TRP A 50 11.39 -5.45 1.70
N PHE A 51 10.69 -6.52 2.06
CA PHE A 51 10.06 -7.44 1.09
C PHE A 51 8.71 -6.93 0.59
N GLY A 52 8.03 -6.09 1.37
CA GLY A 52 6.66 -5.64 1.11
C GLY A 52 6.56 -4.23 0.54
N VAL A 53 7.58 -3.38 0.71
CA VAL A 53 7.50 -1.99 0.22
C VAL A 53 7.42 -1.94 -1.30
N THR A 54 6.42 -1.21 -1.79
CA THR A 54 6.26 -0.93 -3.22
C THR A 54 7.34 0.05 -3.67
N PRO A 55 8.13 -0.26 -4.72
CA PRO A 55 9.14 0.67 -5.24
C PRO A 55 8.54 2.04 -5.59
N GLU A 56 9.25 3.12 -5.26
CA GLU A 56 8.76 4.50 -5.39
C GLU A 56 8.20 4.83 -6.79
N PRO A 57 8.83 4.42 -7.92
CA PRO A 57 8.26 4.68 -9.25
C PRO A 57 6.89 4.03 -9.47
N ILE A 58 6.70 2.82 -8.92
CA ILE A 58 5.42 2.12 -8.99
C ILE A 58 4.38 2.81 -8.10
N ALA A 59 4.73 3.11 -6.86
CA ALA A 59 3.86 3.81 -5.91
C ALA A 59 3.39 5.16 -6.47
N LYS A 60 4.30 5.96 -7.05
CA LYS A 60 3.98 7.22 -7.74
C LYS A 60 3.02 7.02 -8.91
N LYS A 61 3.20 5.97 -9.71
CA LYS A 61 2.31 5.69 -10.84
C LYS A 61 0.91 5.25 -10.40
N ILE A 62 0.82 4.45 -9.34
CA ILE A 62 -0.46 4.10 -8.71
C ILE A 62 -1.15 5.35 -8.18
N ALA A 63 -0.43 6.19 -7.43
CA ALA A 63 -0.95 7.42 -6.86
C ALA A 63 -1.46 8.39 -7.93
N GLN A 64 -0.70 8.59 -9.02
CA GLN A 64 -1.12 9.41 -10.14
C GLN A 64 -2.38 8.84 -10.81
N HIS A 65 -2.41 7.53 -11.08
CA HIS A 65 -3.57 6.92 -11.69
C HIS A 65 -4.82 7.06 -10.80
N MET A 66 -4.72 6.80 -9.49
CA MET A 66 -5.82 7.02 -8.56
C MET A 66 -6.24 8.49 -8.50
N ALA A 67 -5.30 9.44 -8.59
CA ALA A 67 -5.61 10.85 -8.64
C ALA A 67 -6.45 11.24 -9.85
N ASP A 68 -6.14 10.66 -11.00
CA ASP A 68 -6.78 10.96 -12.28
C ASP A 68 -8.14 10.28 -12.47
N SER A 69 -8.31 9.06 -11.95
CA SER A 69 -9.48 8.22 -12.24
C SER A 69 -10.46 8.05 -11.09
N ALA A 70 -10.09 8.31 -9.83
CA ALA A 70 -11.01 8.19 -8.70
C ALA A 70 -12.18 9.20 -8.80
N PRO A 71 -13.40 8.82 -8.36
CA PRO A 71 -14.57 9.72 -8.41
C PRO A 71 -14.33 11.06 -7.73
N LYS A 72 -14.73 12.15 -8.41
CA LYS A 72 -14.40 13.52 -8.01
C LYS A 72 -15.00 13.94 -6.67
N ASP A 73 -16.12 13.34 -6.29
CA ASP A 73 -16.82 13.56 -5.02
C ASP A 73 -16.21 12.77 -3.85
N ARG A 74 -15.25 11.88 -4.11
CA ARG A 74 -14.44 11.22 -3.09
C ARG A 74 -13.13 11.99 -2.90
N SER A 75 -12.86 12.41 -1.67
CA SER A 75 -11.71 13.26 -1.35
C SER A 75 -10.85 12.76 -0.20
N ILE A 76 -11.25 11.64 0.41
CA ILE A 76 -10.51 10.93 1.46
C ILE A 76 -9.97 9.64 0.85
N LEU A 77 -8.75 9.27 1.22
CA LEU A 77 -8.17 7.97 0.92
C LEU A 77 -7.95 7.20 2.22
N ILE A 78 -8.33 5.93 2.22
CA ILE A 78 -7.89 4.97 3.23
C ILE A 78 -6.79 4.12 2.62
N ASP A 79 -5.62 4.09 3.24
CA ASP A 79 -4.58 3.10 2.97
C ASP A 79 -4.68 2.01 4.04
N ALA A 80 -5.30 0.89 3.69
CA ALA A 80 -5.69 -0.15 4.66
C ALA A 80 -4.51 -1.02 5.13
N PHE A 81 -3.37 -0.97 4.44
CA PHE A 81 -2.17 -1.75 4.74
C PHE A 81 -0.93 -0.90 4.40
N ALA A 82 -0.70 0.13 5.21
CA ALA A 82 0.25 1.20 4.90
C ALA A 82 1.71 0.71 4.82
N GLY A 83 2.06 -0.37 5.54
CA GLY A 83 3.43 -0.84 5.65
C GLY A 83 4.34 0.29 6.14
N ALA A 84 5.58 0.34 5.63
CA ALA A 84 6.51 1.43 5.92
C ALA A 84 6.22 2.74 5.14
N GLY A 85 5.01 2.90 4.59
CA GLY A 85 4.50 4.15 4.04
C GLY A 85 4.80 4.41 2.57
N GLY A 86 5.34 3.46 1.81
CA GLY A 86 5.72 3.67 0.40
C GLY A 86 4.57 4.18 -0.48
N ASN A 87 3.41 3.50 -0.48
CA ASN A 87 2.23 3.95 -1.21
C ASN A 87 1.60 5.19 -0.56
N THR A 88 1.47 5.21 0.77
CA THR A 88 0.90 6.33 1.54
C THR A 88 1.59 7.67 1.22
N ILE A 89 2.92 7.69 1.18
CA ILE A 89 3.73 8.87 0.85
C ILE A 89 3.45 9.31 -0.59
N ALA A 90 3.43 8.38 -1.55
CA ALA A 90 3.12 8.71 -2.94
C ALA A 90 1.69 9.28 -3.09
N PHE A 91 0.71 8.74 -2.37
CA PHE A 91 -0.64 9.28 -2.33
C PHE A 91 -0.66 10.71 -1.77
N ALA A 92 0.08 10.99 -0.70
CA ALA A 92 0.15 12.32 -0.10
C ALA A 92 0.82 13.34 -1.03
N GLN A 93 1.82 12.91 -1.79
CA GLN A 93 2.51 13.72 -2.80
C GLN A 93 1.64 14.02 -4.02
N SER A 94 0.66 13.16 -4.36
CA SER A 94 -0.23 13.39 -5.50
C SER A 94 -1.10 14.65 -5.36
N GLY A 95 -1.32 15.13 -4.13
CA GLY A 95 -2.16 16.31 -3.86
C GLY A 95 -3.66 16.11 -4.09
N ARG A 96 -4.11 14.89 -4.47
CA ARG A 96 -5.51 14.59 -4.75
C ARG A 96 -6.41 14.56 -3.51
N TRP A 97 -5.85 14.11 -2.40
CA TRP A 97 -6.60 13.73 -1.20
C TRP A 97 -6.54 14.85 -0.18
N LYS A 98 -7.70 15.23 0.36
CA LYS A 98 -7.77 16.20 1.46
C LYS A 98 -7.13 15.65 2.74
N ARG A 99 -7.26 14.33 2.94
CA ARG A 99 -6.67 13.59 4.05
C ARG A 99 -6.50 12.13 3.63
N ILE A 100 -5.41 11.53 4.08
CA ILE A 100 -5.18 10.09 3.98
C ILE A 100 -5.25 9.50 5.38
N TYR A 101 -6.01 8.43 5.55
CA TYR A 101 -6.04 7.64 6.78
C TYR A 101 -5.32 6.33 6.52
N ALA A 102 -4.13 6.21 7.09
CA ALA A 102 -3.22 5.09 6.85
C ALA A 102 -3.22 4.16 8.06
N ILE A 103 -3.41 2.88 7.81
CA ILE A 103 -3.57 1.85 8.85
C ILE A 103 -2.42 0.86 8.72
N GLU A 104 -1.72 0.61 9.82
CA GLU A 104 -0.73 -0.46 9.92
C GLU A 104 -0.91 -1.18 11.26
N LYS A 105 -0.81 -2.51 11.24
CA LYS A 105 -1.04 -3.34 12.42
C LYS A 105 0.21 -3.46 13.28
N ASP A 106 1.38 -3.50 12.65
CA ASP A 106 2.65 -3.61 13.36
C ASP A 106 3.16 -2.24 13.82
N PRO A 107 3.39 -2.03 15.14
CA PRO A 107 3.79 -0.73 15.67
C PRO A 107 5.19 -0.28 15.19
N ALA A 108 6.13 -1.20 14.99
CA ALA A 108 7.47 -0.86 14.51
C ALA A 108 7.45 -0.44 13.04
N VAL A 109 6.70 -1.16 12.21
CA VAL A 109 6.47 -0.79 10.80
C VAL A 109 5.72 0.54 10.71
N LEU A 110 4.72 0.77 11.57
CA LEU A 110 3.99 2.04 11.64
C LEU A 110 4.91 3.20 12.04
N GLN A 111 5.83 2.99 12.99
CA GLN A 111 6.83 4.00 13.35
C GLN A 111 7.72 4.36 12.15
N CYS A 112 8.17 3.35 11.38
CA CYS A 112 8.89 3.58 10.13
C CYS A 112 8.08 4.44 9.16
N ALA A 113 6.80 4.12 8.97
CA ALA A 113 5.92 4.84 8.05
C ALA A 113 5.75 6.32 8.44
N LYS A 114 5.53 6.60 9.73
CA LYS A 114 5.42 7.95 10.29
C LYS A 114 6.71 8.74 10.09
N HIS A 115 7.85 8.14 10.40
CA HIS A 115 9.17 8.75 10.22
C HIS A 115 9.47 9.04 8.75
N ASN A 116 9.26 8.05 7.88
CA ASN A 116 9.47 8.19 6.44
C ASN A 116 8.59 9.30 5.85
N ALA A 117 7.34 9.43 6.29
CA ALA A 117 6.48 10.53 5.85
C ALA A 117 7.02 11.91 6.25
N LYS A 118 7.67 12.05 7.42
CA LYS A 118 8.37 13.28 7.84
C LYS A 118 9.57 13.57 6.94
N VAL A 119 10.37 12.55 6.60
CA VAL A 119 11.52 12.67 5.67
C VAL A 119 11.08 13.19 4.29
N TYR A 120 9.90 12.75 3.84
CA TYR A 120 9.29 13.21 2.59
C TYR A 120 8.47 14.51 2.71
N GLY A 121 8.27 15.04 3.92
CA GLY A 121 7.56 16.31 4.19
C GLY A 121 6.07 16.26 3.85
N VAL A 122 5.41 15.13 4.13
CA VAL A 122 3.98 14.91 3.84
C VAL A 122 3.19 14.41 5.04
N GLU A 123 3.79 14.42 6.22
CA GLU A 123 3.20 13.95 7.48
C GLU A 123 1.91 14.67 7.84
N ASP A 124 1.79 15.96 7.48
CA ASP A 124 0.64 16.81 7.76
C ASP A 124 -0.65 16.38 7.02
N LYS A 125 -0.49 15.61 5.94
CA LYS A 125 -1.58 15.08 5.10
C LYS A 125 -2.11 13.73 5.54
N ILE A 126 -1.44 13.08 6.51
CA ILE A 126 -1.71 11.68 6.87
C ILE A 126 -2.15 11.60 8.33
N THR A 127 -3.22 10.86 8.57
CA THR A 127 -3.64 10.45 9.91
C THR A 127 -3.39 8.95 10.04
N TRP A 128 -2.64 8.55 11.06
CA TRP A 128 -2.18 7.18 11.24
C TRP A 128 -3.02 6.43 12.27
N PHE A 129 -3.32 5.16 12.00
CA PHE A 129 -3.92 4.24 12.97
C PHE A 129 -3.07 2.99 13.12
N GLU A 130 -2.90 2.58 14.37
CA GLU A 130 -2.31 1.30 14.73
C GLU A 130 -3.41 0.27 14.93
N GLY A 131 -3.36 -0.85 14.21
CA GLY A 131 -4.21 -2.01 14.47
C GLY A 131 -4.80 -2.67 13.24
N ASP A 132 -5.83 -3.48 13.46
CA ASP A 132 -6.52 -4.20 12.42
C ASP A 132 -7.41 -3.29 11.56
N CYS A 133 -7.16 -3.28 10.25
CA CYS A 133 -7.84 -2.37 9.32
C CYS A 133 -9.35 -2.60 9.24
N MET A 134 -9.81 -3.85 9.34
CA MET A 134 -11.24 -4.17 9.30
C MET A 134 -11.95 -3.62 10.54
N GLN A 135 -11.34 -3.76 11.73
CA GLN A 135 -11.87 -3.18 12.97
C GLN A 135 -11.86 -1.65 12.93
N ILE A 136 -10.77 -1.03 12.48
CA ILE A 136 -10.64 0.44 12.41
C ILE A 136 -11.66 1.03 11.44
N LEU A 137 -11.82 0.44 10.25
CA LEU A 137 -12.83 0.87 9.26
C LEU A 137 -14.24 0.84 9.85
N LYS A 138 -14.59 -0.24 10.56
CA LYS A 138 -15.92 -0.45 11.14
C LYS A 138 -16.21 0.47 12.32
N HIS A 139 -15.25 0.65 13.23
CA HIS A 139 -15.50 1.26 14.53
C HIS A 139 -15.03 2.71 14.64
N GLN A 140 -14.05 3.14 13.83
CA GLN A 140 -13.44 4.45 13.96
C GLN A 140 -13.64 5.33 12.72
N LEU A 141 -13.70 4.73 11.52
CA LEU A 141 -13.75 5.49 10.26
C LEU A 141 -15.09 5.43 9.53
N SER A 142 -16.09 4.72 10.06
CA SER A 142 -17.37 4.47 9.38
C SER A 142 -18.09 5.72 8.89
N VAL A 143 -17.99 6.83 9.63
CA VAL A 143 -18.56 8.14 9.25
C VAL A 143 -17.91 8.76 7.99
N LEU A 144 -16.74 8.27 7.59
CA LEU A 144 -16.00 8.76 6.42
C LEU A 144 -16.29 7.94 5.15
N ALA A 145 -17.02 6.83 5.26
CA ALA A 145 -17.30 5.88 4.18
C ALA A 145 -17.74 6.56 2.88
N SER A 146 -18.73 7.46 2.95
CA SER A 146 -19.31 8.16 1.79
C SER A 146 -18.33 9.10 1.06
N TYR A 147 -17.19 9.42 1.66
CA TYR A 147 -16.20 10.34 1.08
C TYR A 147 -14.91 9.65 0.67
N SER A 148 -14.82 8.33 0.91
CA SER A 148 -13.57 7.60 0.92
C SER A 148 -13.40 6.65 -0.27
N VAL A 149 -12.17 6.59 -0.75
CA VAL A 149 -11.64 5.50 -1.57
C VAL A 149 -10.79 4.61 -0.68
N VAL A 150 -10.81 3.30 -0.89
CA VAL A 150 -9.92 2.34 -0.19
C VAL A 150 -8.82 1.88 -1.13
N PHE A 151 -7.57 2.08 -0.75
CA PHE A 151 -6.43 1.37 -1.31
C PHE A 151 -6.03 0.25 -0.35
N ALA A 152 -5.78 -0.95 -0.87
CA ALA A 152 -5.33 -2.08 -0.07
C ALA A 152 -4.20 -2.83 -0.77
N SER A 153 -3.04 -2.87 -0.11
CA SER A 153 -1.91 -3.73 -0.44
C SER A 153 -1.68 -4.76 0.67
N PRO A 154 -2.54 -5.80 0.78
CA PRO A 154 -2.44 -6.81 1.82
C PRO A 154 -1.13 -7.61 1.67
N PRO A 155 -0.69 -8.33 2.71
CA PRO A 155 0.32 -9.37 2.54
C PRO A 155 -0.19 -10.47 1.59
N TRP A 156 0.72 -11.04 0.79
CA TRP A 156 0.39 -12.03 -0.25
C TRP A 156 0.77 -13.47 0.11
N GLY A 157 1.10 -13.74 1.37
CA GLY A 157 1.48 -15.09 1.83
C GLY A 157 2.96 -15.46 1.65
N GLY A 158 3.84 -14.46 1.48
CA GLY A 158 5.30 -14.66 1.40
C GLY A 158 5.81 -15.08 0.01
N PRO A 159 7.14 -15.22 -0.19
CA PRO A 159 7.77 -15.28 -1.52
C PRO A 159 7.29 -16.40 -2.45
N GLY A 160 6.66 -17.45 -1.90
CA GLY A 160 6.08 -18.56 -2.64
C GLY A 160 5.07 -18.15 -3.71
N TYR A 161 4.42 -16.97 -3.57
CA TYR A 161 3.48 -16.45 -4.58
C TYR A 161 4.09 -16.31 -5.99
N ARG A 162 5.43 -16.23 -6.08
CA ARG A 162 6.14 -16.02 -7.36
C ARG A 162 6.22 -17.29 -8.21
N ALA A 163 5.94 -18.47 -7.65
CA ALA A 163 6.03 -19.74 -8.34
C ALA A 163 4.78 -20.07 -9.17
N ASP A 164 3.66 -19.42 -8.88
CA ASP A 164 2.40 -19.70 -9.55
C ASP A 164 2.29 -18.95 -10.87
N ASP A 165 2.07 -19.69 -11.97
CA ASP A 165 1.74 -19.12 -13.28
C ASP A 165 0.43 -18.31 -13.21
N VAL A 166 -0.51 -18.78 -12.40
CA VAL A 166 -1.78 -18.12 -12.07
C VAL A 166 -1.98 -18.18 -10.57
N PHE A 167 -1.88 -17.04 -9.90
CA PHE A 167 -2.00 -16.94 -8.44
C PHE A 167 -3.46 -17.01 -8.00
N ASP A 168 -3.78 -18.02 -7.19
CA ASP A 168 -5.11 -18.26 -6.65
C ASP A 168 -5.39 -17.35 -5.44
N LEU A 169 -6.24 -16.36 -5.65
CA LEU A 169 -6.61 -15.37 -4.64
C LEU A 169 -7.55 -15.94 -3.56
N SER A 170 -8.14 -17.12 -3.76
CA SER A 170 -8.97 -17.77 -2.73
C SER A 170 -8.14 -18.35 -1.59
N THR A 171 -6.88 -18.71 -1.86
CA THR A 171 -5.96 -19.28 -0.88
C THR A 171 -4.94 -18.26 -0.35
N MET A 172 -4.96 -17.02 -0.87
CA MET A 172 -4.09 -15.93 -0.43
C MET A 172 -4.16 -15.73 1.09
N GLN A 173 -2.99 -15.60 1.71
CA GLN A 173 -2.85 -15.43 3.16
C GLN A 173 -2.26 -14.06 3.50
N PRO A 174 -2.66 -13.46 4.63
CA PRO A 174 -3.63 -13.97 5.62
C PRO A 174 -5.10 -13.73 5.22
N TYR A 175 -5.35 -13.03 4.10
CA TYR A 175 -6.70 -12.70 3.67
C TYR A 175 -6.93 -13.14 2.22
N SER A 176 -8.01 -13.90 2.01
CA SER A 176 -8.48 -14.21 0.66
C SER A 176 -9.08 -12.98 -0.02
N LEU A 177 -9.22 -13.00 -1.35
CA LEU A 177 -9.95 -11.96 -2.08
C LEU A 177 -11.38 -11.79 -1.58
N ASP A 178 -12.07 -12.89 -1.27
CA ASP A 178 -13.45 -12.84 -0.77
C ASP A 178 -13.51 -12.12 0.58
N THR A 179 -12.59 -12.43 1.50
CA THR A 179 -12.49 -11.75 2.79
C THR A 179 -12.21 -10.25 2.62
N LEU A 180 -11.22 -9.88 1.81
CA LEU A 180 -10.86 -8.48 1.58
C LEU A 180 -12.02 -7.70 0.96
N TYR A 181 -12.64 -8.26 -0.08
CA TYR A 181 -13.74 -7.61 -0.77
C TYR A 181 -14.97 -7.50 0.13
N SER A 182 -15.36 -8.56 0.84
CA SER A 182 -16.51 -8.57 1.73
C SER A 182 -16.39 -7.53 2.84
N GLU A 183 -15.20 -7.37 3.44
CA GLU A 183 -15.00 -6.38 4.51
C GLU A 183 -14.91 -4.95 3.96
N PHE A 184 -14.16 -4.72 2.89
CA PHE A 184 -14.00 -3.36 2.35
C PHE A 184 -15.23 -2.85 1.62
N SER A 185 -16.01 -3.70 0.94
CA SER A 185 -17.24 -3.29 0.25
C SER A 185 -18.35 -2.83 1.22
N LYS A 186 -18.33 -3.27 2.48
CA LYS A 186 -19.19 -2.73 3.55
C LYS A 186 -18.86 -1.28 3.89
N PHE A 187 -17.61 -0.86 3.65
CA PHE A 187 -17.14 0.49 3.91
C PHE A 187 -17.25 1.39 2.66
N SER A 188 -16.72 0.94 1.53
CA SER A 188 -16.80 1.68 0.27
C SER A 188 -16.76 0.72 -0.92
N GLU A 189 -17.62 0.96 -1.92
CA GLU A 189 -17.53 0.28 -3.21
C GLU A 189 -16.33 0.79 -4.06
N HIS A 190 -15.72 1.90 -3.66
CA HIS A 190 -14.64 2.60 -4.38
C HIS A 190 -13.29 2.09 -3.89
N MET A 191 -12.73 1.08 -4.56
CA MET A 191 -11.52 0.42 -4.09
C MET A 191 -10.47 0.19 -5.18
N ALA A 192 -9.21 0.18 -4.75
CA ALA A 192 -8.05 -0.24 -5.50
C ALA A 192 -7.33 -1.35 -4.71
N LEU A 193 -7.29 -2.57 -5.25
CA LEU A 193 -6.63 -3.72 -4.60
C LEU A 193 -5.33 -4.03 -5.33
N PHE A 194 -4.20 -3.89 -4.63
CA PHE A 194 -2.85 -4.14 -5.13
C PHE A 194 -2.42 -5.58 -4.79
N LEU A 195 -2.24 -6.39 -5.83
CA LEU A 195 -2.20 -7.85 -5.78
C LEU A 195 -1.01 -8.41 -6.57
N PRO A 196 -0.69 -9.70 -6.39
CA PRO A 196 0.33 -10.38 -7.19
C PRO A 196 0.08 -10.21 -8.69
N ARG A 197 1.17 -10.00 -9.44
CA ARG A 197 1.12 -9.81 -10.90
C ARG A 197 0.47 -10.96 -11.68
N THR A 198 0.42 -12.17 -11.12
CA THR A 198 -0.16 -13.38 -11.74
C THR A 198 -1.56 -13.69 -11.22
N SER A 199 -2.21 -12.78 -10.46
CA SER A 199 -3.55 -12.98 -9.92
C SER A 199 -4.58 -13.41 -10.97
N ASP A 200 -5.39 -14.41 -10.63
CA ASP A 200 -6.44 -14.92 -11.51
C ASP A 200 -7.51 -13.86 -11.83
N LEU A 201 -7.52 -13.37 -13.06
CA LEU A 201 -8.48 -12.37 -13.54
C LEU A 201 -9.94 -12.86 -13.47
N ARG A 202 -10.18 -14.18 -13.54
CA ARG A 202 -11.53 -14.75 -13.42
C ARG A 202 -12.05 -14.57 -12.00
N GLN A 203 -11.18 -14.76 -11.00
CA GLN A 203 -11.53 -14.51 -9.59
C GLN A 203 -11.76 -13.03 -9.34
N LEU A 204 -10.92 -12.15 -9.90
CA LEU A 204 -11.15 -10.70 -9.84
C LEU A 204 -12.46 -10.27 -10.49
N ALA A 205 -12.90 -10.93 -11.57
CA ALA A 205 -14.18 -10.63 -12.19
C ALA A 205 -15.38 -10.94 -11.27
N THR A 206 -15.26 -11.88 -10.32
CA THR A 206 -16.37 -12.26 -9.42
C THR A 206 -16.77 -11.17 -8.43
N ILE A 207 -15.85 -10.24 -8.12
CA ILE A 207 -16.09 -9.11 -7.23
C ILE A 207 -16.68 -7.90 -7.96
N VAL A 208 -16.81 -7.96 -9.29
CA VAL A 208 -17.43 -6.92 -10.10
C VAL A 208 -18.91 -7.28 -10.28
N LYS A 209 -19.78 -6.60 -9.53
CA LYS A 209 -21.23 -6.89 -9.48
C LYS A 209 -22.03 -6.01 -10.45
N ASP A 210 -23.28 -6.40 -10.69
CA ASP A 210 -24.34 -5.56 -11.28
C ASP A 210 -24.06 -5.00 -12.69
N GLY A 211 -23.30 -5.74 -13.50
CA GLY A 211 -22.92 -5.30 -14.85
C GLY A 211 -22.00 -4.07 -14.87
N LYS A 212 -21.47 -3.66 -13.71
CA LYS A 212 -20.45 -2.61 -13.60
C LYS A 212 -19.16 -3.09 -14.28
N LYS A 213 -18.31 -2.13 -14.62
CA LYS A 213 -16.96 -2.38 -15.14
C LYS A 213 -15.93 -2.12 -14.05
N ALA A 214 -14.84 -2.87 -14.10
CA ALA A 214 -13.64 -2.63 -13.32
C ALA A 214 -12.44 -2.56 -14.25
N SER A 215 -11.46 -1.74 -13.90
CA SER A 215 -10.19 -1.68 -14.62
C SER A 215 -9.15 -2.52 -13.90
N VAL A 216 -8.37 -3.28 -14.64
CA VAL A 216 -7.22 -4.01 -14.12
C VAL A 216 -5.98 -3.53 -14.85
N MET A 217 -4.92 -3.20 -14.11
CA MET A 217 -3.67 -2.76 -14.69
C MET A 217 -2.47 -3.44 -14.07
N HIS A 218 -1.50 -3.73 -14.92
CA HIS A 218 -0.17 -4.13 -14.50
C HIS A 218 0.71 -2.91 -14.29
N TYR A 219 1.44 -2.93 -13.19
CA TYR A 219 2.48 -1.97 -12.90
C TYR A 219 3.84 -2.57 -13.21
N CYS A 220 4.47 -2.06 -14.27
CA CYS A 220 5.71 -2.59 -14.81
C CYS A 220 6.90 -1.70 -14.44
N MET A 221 8.04 -2.33 -14.16
CA MET A 221 9.33 -1.67 -13.95
C MET A 221 10.40 -2.50 -14.63
N ASP A 222 11.30 -1.84 -15.37
CA ASP A 222 12.41 -2.47 -16.10
C ASP A 222 11.92 -3.59 -17.05
N GLY A 223 10.83 -3.34 -17.79
CA GLY A 223 10.26 -4.27 -18.77
C GLY A 223 9.48 -5.46 -18.17
N ALA A 224 9.37 -5.57 -16.85
CA ALA A 224 8.67 -6.66 -16.18
C ALA A 224 7.50 -6.16 -15.32
N SER A 225 6.36 -6.87 -15.39
CA SER A 225 5.25 -6.65 -14.46
C SER A 225 5.70 -6.99 -13.04
N LYS A 226 5.49 -6.05 -12.10
CA LYS A 226 5.81 -6.22 -10.67
C LYS A 226 4.58 -6.55 -9.84
N ALA A 227 3.44 -5.97 -10.19
CA ALA A 227 2.18 -6.18 -9.52
C ALA A 227 1.00 -5.90 -10.45
N LEU A 228 -0.18 -6.29 -10.01
CA LEU A 228 -1.46 -6.03 -10.66
C LEU A 228 -2.35 -5.26 -9.70
N CYS A 229 -3.13 -4.31 -10.19
CA CYS A 229 -4.13 -3.62 -9.39
C CYS A 229 -5.49 -3.66 -10.10
N ILE A 230 -6.53 -4.03 -9.36
CA ILE A 230 -7.92 -3.89 -9.79
C ILE A 230 -8.53 -2.64 -9.16
N TYR A 231 -9.33 -1.91 -9.94
CA TYR A 231 -10.05 -0.70 -9.55
C TYR A 231 -11.54 -0.90 -9.77
N THR A 232 -12.33 -0.73 -8.71
CA THR A 232 -13.80 -0.90 -8.74
C THR A 232 -14.51 0.33 -8.15
N GLY A 233 -15.81 0.46 -8.40
CA GLY A 233 -16.61 1.58 -7.88
C GLY A 233 -16.61 2.82 -8.77
N GLY A 234 -16.30 2.72 -10.06
CA GLY A 234 -16.40 3.86 -10.97
C GLY A 234 -15.13 4.69 -11.08
N PHE A 235 -13.96 4.06 -10.91
CA PHE A 235 -12.72 4.60 -11.46
C PHE A 235 -12.86 4.67 -12.98
N ASN A 236 -12.79 5.88 -13.53
CA ASN A 236 -12.91 6.10 -14.97
C ASN A 236 -11.52 6.13 -15.59
N GLY A 237 -11.14 5.07 -16.28
CA GLY A 237 -9.97 5.09 -17.16
C GLY A 237 -10.20 6.12 -18.26
N LYS A 238 -9.29 7.08 -18.40
CA LYS A 238 -9.13 7.80 -19.67
C LYS A 238 -8.30 6.97 -20.63
#